data_AF-A0A842RNH4-F1
#
_entry.id   AF-A0A842RNH4-F1
#
_cell.length_a   1.000
_cell.length_b   1.000
_cell.length_c   1.000
_cell.angle_alpha   90.00
_cell.angle_beta   90.00
_cell.angle_gamma   90.00
#
_symmetry.space_group_name_H-M   'P 1'
#
loop_
_entity.id
_entity.type
_entity.pdbx_description
1 polymer ?
#
loop_
_entity_poly.entity_id
_entity_poly.type
_entity_poly.pdbx_seq_one_letter_code
_entity_poly.pdbx_strand_id
1 'polypeptide(L)'
;MSYSYPIEGDYLETNESNLIFDVKGLLHPVDRIISFIRFYPDDNGERIRNGTQYSKIYDIQKRYAFVRKKYPQYLFFSQQRDLELQGVSKTDIKKVYSPNKYFNDLREKDNRNQSENNALDLCNLIKDNSTISDSIGITGSQMVALNKEDSDIDLIVYGTQNSKNLQEHIENIYSSSNDCRRYSLSEYKSHYKFRAGGSGVRFEDFLKSEKRKLHQGKFRGIDFFIRYIKSPEDLEGGYYDFEFRNIGKIKLKARIINADNSIFTPCSYGIDTIKLISSQLKDLDNELEQISEINSYRGRFCEHAKKDEIVYIEGKLEKVIFKKK
;
A
#
# COMPACT_ATOMS: atom_id res chain seq x y z
N MET A 1 -0.15 13.54 -15.65
CA MET A 1 -0.63 12.49 -16.59
C MET A 1 -1.20 11.34 -15.76
N SER A 2 -2.31 10.71 -16.18
CA SER A 2 -2.92 9.58 -15.45
C SER A 2 -2.39 8.24 -15.96
N TYR A 3 -2.42 7.21 -15.10
CA TYR A 3 -2.17 5.83 -15.53
C TYR A 3 -3.30 5.37 -16.46
N SER A 4 -2.96 4.69 -17.54
CA SER A 4 -3.92 4.16 -18.54
C SER A 4 -4.43 2.74 -18.19
N TYR A 5 -4.04 2.21 -17.06
CA TYR A 5 -4.35 0.86 -16.59
C TYR A 5 -4.53 0.85 -15.06
N PRO A 6 -5.15 -0.20 -14.49
CA PRO A 6 -5.35 -0.27 -13.04
C PRO A 6 -4.04 -0.34 -12.28
N ILE A 7 -3.93 0.39 -11.17
CA ILE A 7 -2.73 0.48 -10.33
C ILE A 7 -3.06 0.35 -8.84
N GLU A 8 -2.04 0.33 -7.99
CA GLU A 8 -2.16 0.34 -6.52
C GLU A 8 -3.32 1.23 -6.03
N GLY A 9 -4.23 0.64 -5.26
CA GLY A 9 -5.43 1.32 -4.76
C GLY A 9 -6.68 1.09 -5.61
N ASP A 10 -6.56 0.63 -6.85
CA ASP A 10 -7.70 0.16 -7.63
C ASP A 10 -8.17 -1.23 -7.16
N TYR A 11 -9.43 -1.55 -7.46
CA TYR A 11 -9.98 -2.89 -7.24
C TYR A 11 -10.49 -3.46 -8.57
N LEU A 12 -10.38 -4.78 -8.72
CA LEU A 12 -10.86 -5.52 -9.88
C LEU A 12 -11.98 -6.46 -9.45
N GLU A 13 -13.07 -6.51 -10.23
CA GLU A 13 -14.08 -7.55 -10.13
C GLU A 13 -13.96 -8.49 -11.33
N THR A 14 -13.92 -9.79 -11.07
CA THR A 14 -13.78 -10.86 -12.08
C THR A 14 -15.12 -11.19 -12.74
N ASN A 15 -15.06 -11.76 -13.95
CA ASN A 15 -16.23 -12.35 -14.58
C ASN A 15 -16.70 -13.59 -13.82
N GLU A 16 -18.00 -13.91 -13.97
CA GLU A 16 -18.71 -15.11 -13.48
C GLU A 16 -18.69 -15.36 -11.97
N SER A 17 -17.50 -15.40 -11.37
CA SER A 17 -17.23 -15.67 -9.95
C SER A 17 -17.42 -14.47 -9.03
N ASN A 18 -17.54 -13.24 -9.57
CA ASN A 18 -17.71 -11.99 -8.83
C ASN A 18 -16.70 -11.81 -7.68
N LEU A 19 -15.49 -12.35 -7.84
CA LEU A 19 -14.38 -12.16 -6.91
C LEU A 19 -13.84 -10.75 -7.04
N ILE A 20 -13.41 -10.18 -5.92
CA ILE A 20 -12.89 -8.81 -5.86
C ILE A 20 -11.44 -8.84 -5.39
N PHE A 21 -10.55 -8.29 -6.21
CA PHE A 21 -9.11 -8.22 -5.96
C PHE A 21 -8.66 -6.78 -5.70
N ASP A 22 -7.76 -6.58 -4.72
CA ASP A 22 -7.07 -5.31 -4.52
C ASP A 22 -5.78 -5.26 -5.35
N VAL A 23 -5.65 -4.26 -6.23
CA VAL A 23 -4.48 -4.10 -7.11
C VAL A 23 -3.24 -3.72 -6.28
N LYS A 24 -2.09 -4.32 -6.63
CA LYS A 24 -0.82 -4.11 -5.93
C LYS A 24 0.31 -3.71 -6.86
N GLY A 25 0.98 -2.61 -6.51
CA GLY A 25 2.07 -2.02 -7.27
C GLY A 25 1.59 -1.16 -8.44
N LEU A 26 2.55 -0.58 -9.15
CA LEU A 26 2.33 0.36 -10.26
C LEU A 26 2.65 -0.26 -11.62
N LEU A 27 3.32 -1.40 -11.64
CA LEU A 27 3.83 -2.05 -12.84
C LEU A 27 3.26 -3.47 -12.93
N HIS A 28 2.74 -3.82 -14.09
CA HIS A 28 2.06 -5.09 -14.34
C HIS A 28 2.54 -5.75 -15.65
N PRO A 29 2.46 -7.08 -15.75
CA PRO A 29 2.62 -7.79 -17.02
C PRO A 29 1.63 -7.31 -18.09
N VAL A 30 1.92 -7.59 -19.36
CA VAL A 30 1.05 -7.18 -20.47
C VAL A 30 -0.33 -7.84 -20.41
N ASP A 31 -0.41 -9.09 -19.98
CA ASP A 31 -1.62 -9.93 -20.06
C ASP A 31 -2.50 -9.90 -18.81
N ARG A 32 -2.00 -9.38 -17.69
CA ARG A 32 -2.69 -9.45 -16.39
C ARG A 32 -2.34 -8.28 -15.47
N ILE A 33 -3.19 -8.03 -14.49
CA ILE A 33 -2.96 -7.03 -13.44
C ILE A 33 -2.62 -7.73 -12.12
N ILE A 34 -1.45 -7.41 -11.55
CA ILE A 34 -1.04 -7.93 -10.25
C ILE A 34 -1.99 -7.40 -9.19
N SER A 35 -2.69 -8.32 -8.55
CA SER A 35 -3.77 -8.01 -7.63
C SER A 35 -4.03 -9.23 -6.75
N PHE A 36 -4.51 -9.00 -5.53
CA PHE A 36 -4.69 -10.06 -4.55
C PHE A 36 -6.14 -10.16 -4.11
N ILE A 37 -6.64 -11.37 -3.93
CA ILE A 37 -8.03 -11.58 -3.52
C ILE A 37 -8.31 -10.83 -2.21
N ARG A 38 -9.36 -10.00 -2.21
CA ARG A 38 -9.79 -9.22 -1.04
C ARG A 38 -11.14 -9.69 -0.53
N PHE A 39 -12.09 -9.87 -1.44
CA PHE A 39 -13.44 -10.32 -1.13
C PHE A 39 -13.90 -11.39 -2.11
N TYR A 40 -14.68 -12.34 -1.61
CA TYR A 40 -15.28 -13.41 -2.41
C TYR A 40 -16.71 -13.68 -1.94
N PRO A 41 -17.63 -14.08 -2.85
CA PRO A 41 -18.97 -14.50 -2.46
C PRO A 41 -18.91 -15.70 -1.51
N ASP A 42 -19.66 -15.62 -0.41
CA ASP A 42 -19.69 -16.61 0.66
C ASP A 42 -21.00 -16.48 1.44
N ASP A 43 -21.80 -17.54 1.49
CA ASP A 43 -23.10 -17.56 2.21
C ASP A 43 -22.93 -17.37 3.73
N ASN A 44 -21.71 -17.54 4.26
CA ASN A 44 -21.40 -17.25 5.66
C ASN A 44 -20.73 -15.88 5.83
N GLY A 45 -20.71 -15.07 4.77
CA GLY A 45 -20.08 -13.76 4.72
C GLY A 45 -20.79 -12.72 5.59
N GLU A 46 -19.98 -11.93 6.31
CA GLU A 46 -20.45 -10.85 7.18
C GLU A 46 -20.75 -9.53 6.43
N ARG A 47 -20.51 -9.48 5.11
CA ARG A 47 -20.67 -8.28 4.28
C ARG A 47 -21.71 -8.56 3.20
N ILE A 48 -22.58 -7.60 2.92
CA ILE A 48 -23.66 -7.77 1.94
C ILE A 48 -23.52 -6.72 0.85
N ARG A 49 -23.55 -7.17 -0.41
CA ARG A 49 -23.57 -6.30 -1.59
C ARG A 49 -24.62 -6.82 -2.55
N ASN A 50 -25.61 -5.98 -2.87
CA ASN A 50 -26.71 -6.31 -3.80
C ASN A 50 -27.40 -7.64 -3.48
N GLY A 51 -27.59 -7.94 -2.19
CA GLY A 51 -28.21 -9.18 -1.71
C GLY A 51 -27.26 -10.39 -1.61
N THR A 52 -26.03 -10.30 -2.12
CA THR A 52 -25.03 -11.37 -2.04
C THR A 52 -24.13 -11.18 -0.81
N GLN A 53 -23.90 -12.25 -0.06
CA GLN A 53 -22.96 -12.24 1.06
C GLN A 53 -21.51 -12.44 0.60
N TYR A 54 -20.59 -11.76 1.27
CA TYR A 54 -19.17 -11.72 0.95
C TYR A 54 -18.32 -11.88 2.22
N SER A 55 -17.23 -12.62 2.05
CA SER A 55 -16.18 -12.77 3.07
C SER A 55 -14.92 -11.99 2.67
N LYS A 56 -14.24 -11.40 3.67
CA LYS A 56 -12.97 -10.66 3.48
C LYS A 56 -11.78 -11.53 3.86
N ILE A 57 -10.76 -11.60 3.00
CA ILE A 57 -9.48 -12.26 3.31
C ILE A 57 -8.38 -11.20 3.41
N TYR A 58 -7.92 -10.94 4.64
CA TYR A 58 -6.83 -9.98 4.89
C TYR A 58 -5.45 -10.64 4.89
N ASP A 59 -5.30 -11.78 5.57
CA ASP A 59 -4.01 -12.44 5.74
C ASP A 59 -3.46 -12.99 4.42
N ILE A 60 -2.18 -12.69 4.13
CA ILE A 60 -1.58 -13.02 2.84
C ILE A 60 -1.45 -14.54 2.62
N GLN A 61 -1.15 -15.32 3.66
CA GLN A 61 -1.02 -16.78 3.53
C GLN A 61 -2.39 -17.39 3.26
N LYS A 62 -3.43 -16.93 3.96
CA LYS A 62 -4.82 -17.33 3.70
C LYS A 62 -5.28 -16.96 2.29
N ARG A 63 -4.88 -15.80 1.76
CA ARG A 63 -5.16 -15.43 0.36
C ARG A 63 -4.58 -16.43 -0.62
N TYR A 64 -3.29 -16.76 -0.49
CA TYR A 64 -2.66 -17.76 -1.36
C TYR A 64 -3.29 -19.14 -1.21
N ALA A 65 -3.53 -19.61 0.02
CA ALA A 65 -4.16 -20.90 0.26
C ALA A 65 -5.57 -20.99 -0.37
N PHE A 66 -6.36 -19.92 -0.26
CA PHE A 66 -7.69 -19.83 -0.84
C PHE A 66 -7.64 -19.87 -2.37
N VAL A 67 -6.85 -19.01 -2.99
CA VAL A 67 -6.74 -18.94 -4.46
C VAL A 67 -6.19 -20.25 -5.02
N ARG A 68 -5.13 -20.81 -4.41
CA ARG A 68 -4.56 -22.09 -4.86
C ARG A 68 -5.57 -23.23 -4.84
N LYS A 69 -6.45 -23.25 -3.84
CA LYS A 69 -7.47 -24.30 -3.70
C LYS A 69 -8.66 -24.12 -4.64
N LYS A 70 -9.18 -22.90 -4.79
CA LYS A 70 -10.46 -22.64 -5.48
C LYS A 70 -10.32 -22.01 -6.85
N TYR A 71 -9.29 -21.20 -7.06
CA TYR A 71 -9.12 -20.38 -8.26
C TYR A 71 -7.65 -20.34 -8.72
N PRO A 72 -7.01 -21.49 -8.97
CA PRO A 72 -5.58 -21.56 -9.28
C PRO A 72 -5.20 -20.77 -10.55
N GLN A 73 -6.15 -20.46 -11.44
CA GLN A 73 -5.92 -19.64 -12.63
C GLN A 73 -5.44 -18.21 -12.33
N TYR A 74 -5.68 -17.70 -11.11
CA TYR A 74 -5.19 -16.39 -10.69
C TYR A 74 -3.80 -16.41 -10.06
N LEU A 75 -3.16 -17.59 -9.95
CA LEU A 75 -1.77 -17.71 -9.54
C LEU A 75 -0.86 -17.84 -10.76
N PHE A 76 0.29 -17.18 -10.71
CA PHE A 76 1.33 -17.33 -11.71
C PHE A 76 2.70 -17.07 -11.11
N PHE A 77 3.72 -17.71 -11.68
CA PHE A 77 5.10 -17.37 -11.37
C PHE A 77 5.56 -16.22 -12.25
N SER A 78 5.93 -15.10 -11.64
CA SER A 78 6.53 -13.98 -12.36
C SER A 78 8.04 -14.21 -12.50
N GLN A 79 8.52 -14.34 -13.73
CA GLN A 79 9.96 -14.40 -14.00
C GLN A 79 10.65 -13.06 -13.67
N GLN A 80 9.99 -11.93 -13.96
CA GLN A 80 10.53 -10.61 -13.65
C GLN A 80 10.68 -10.39 -12.15
N ARG A 81 9.86 -11.02 -11.30
CA ARG A 81 9.87 -10.83 -9.84
C ARG A 81 10.48 -12.00 -9.06
N ASP A 82 10.82 -13.09 -9.74
CA ASP A 82 11.26 -14.36 -9.14
C ASP A 82 10.36 -14.79 -7.95
N LEU A 83 9.05 -14.73 -8.19
CA LEU A 83 8.03 -14.90 -7.16
C LEU A 83 6.69 -15.37 -7.74
N GLU A 84 6.02 -16.29 -7.04
CA GLU A 84 4.61 -16.61 -7.29
C GLU A 84 3.72 -15.45 -6.83
N LEU A 85 2.92 -14.91 -7.74
CA LEU A 85 2.02 -13.78 -7.53
C LEU A 85 0.59 -14.16 -7.84
N GLN A 86 -0.34 -13.38 -7.29
CA GLN A 86 -1.72 -13.34 -7.75
C GLN A 86 -1.87 -12.28 -8.85
N GLY A 87 -2.71 -12.57 -9.83
CA GLY A 87 -3.08 -11.58 -10.84
C GLY A 87 -4.30 -12.01 -11.65
N VAL A 88 -5.11 -11.03 -12.01
CA VAL A 88 -6.31 -11.23 -12.83
C VAL A 88 -5.95 -10.96 -14.28
N SER A 89 -6.24 -11.92 -15.16
CA SER A 89 -6.06 -11.73 -16.61
C SER A 89 -6.93 -10.58 -17.10
N LYS A 90 -6.43 -9.75 -18.03
CA LYS A 90 -7.18 -8.61 -18.56
C LYS A 90 -8.51 -9.02 -19.20
N THR A 91 -8.59 -10.22 -19.77
CA THR A 91 -9.82 -10.75 -20.37
C THR A 91 -10.85 -11.19 -19.34
N ASP A 92 -10.43 -11.39 -18.08
CA ASP A 92 -11.31 -11.82 -16.99
C ASP A 92 -11.76 -10.66 -16.08
N ILE A 93 -11.36 -9.43 -16.39
CA ILE A 93 -11.78 -8.25 -15.63
C ILE A 93 -13.15 -7.81 -16.13
N LYS A 94 -14.17 -7.99 -15.29
CA LYS A 94 -15.54 -7.49 -15.50
C LYS A 94 -15.62 -5.99 -15.28
N LYS A 95 -14.99 -5.50 -14.21
CA LYS A 95 -15.06 -4.11 -13.79
C LYS A 95 -13.82 -3.68 -13.04
N VAL A 96 -13.37 -2.45 -13.33
CA VAL A 96 -12.34 -1.73 -12.57
C VAL A 96 -13.03 -0.70 -11.68
N TYR A 97 -12.63 -0.66 -10.43
CA TYR A 97 -13.02 0.33 -9.45
C TYR A 97 -11.82 1.24 -9.18
N SER A 98 -11.98 2.53 -9.49
CA SER A 98 -10.91 3.51 -9.40
C SER A 98 -11.22 4.56 -8.32
N PRO A 99 -10.28 4.86 -7.40
CA PRO A 99 -10.52 5.76 -6.28
C PRO A 99 -10.94 7.17 -6.65
N ASN A 100 -10.35 7.75 -7.69
CA ASN A 100 -10.72 9.10 -8.16
C ASN A 100 -12.15 9.12 -8.72
N LYS A 101 -12.50 8.11 -9.53
CA LYS A 101 -13.85 7.95 -10.06
C LYS A 101 -14.86 7.80 -8.92
N TYR A 102 -14.57 6.94 -7.95
CA TYR A 102 -15.47 6.74 -6.80
C TYR A 102 -15.63 8.02 -5.96
N PHE A 103 -14.56 8.78 -5.75
CA PHE A 103 -14.66 10.09 -5.09
C PHE A 103 -15.59 11.06 -5.84
N ASN A 104 -15.47 11.14 -7.17
CA ASN A 104 -16.36 11.99 -7.98
C ASN A 104 -17.80 11.47 -7.99
N ASP A 105 -18.02 10.17 -8.18
CA ASP A 105 -19.34 9.54 -8.09
C ASP A 105 -20.00 9.83 -6.72
N LEU A 106 -19.20 9.89 -5.65
CA LEU A 106 -19.69 10.16 -4.30
C LEU A 106 -20.09 11.62 -4.08
N ARG A 107 -19.43 12.57 -4.75
CA ARG A 107 -19.82 14.00 -4.71
C ARG A 107 -21.21 14.22 -5.28
N GLU A 108 -21.53 13.52 -6.37
CA GLU A 108 -22.81 13.64 -7.07
C GLU A 108 -23.93 12.76 -6.47
N LYS A 109 -23.62 11.91 -5.48
CA LYS A 109 -24.57 10.99 -4.86
C LYS A 109 -25.45 11.68 -3.81
N ASP A 110 -26.76 11.76 -4.02
CA ASP A 110 -27.68 12.37 -3.04
C ASP A 110 -27.76 11.60 -1.71
N ASN A 111 -27.95 10.29 -1.78
CA ASN A 111 -28.19 9.44 -0.61
C ASN A 111 -26.91 8.74 -0.13
N ARG A 112 -26.02 9.50 0.49
CA ARG A 112 -24.79 9.00 1.13
C ARG A 112 -25.06 8.46 2.52
N ASN A 113 -24.44 7.32 2.85
CA ASN A 113 -24.41 6.82 4.24
C ASN A 113 -23.34 7.56 5.08
N GLN A 114 -23.30 7.29 6.39
CA GLN A 114 -22.36 7.96 7.31
C GLN A 114 -20.88 7.72 6.95
N SER A 115 -20.53 6.48 6.56
CA SER A 115 -19.16 6.11 6.17
C SER A 115 -18.71 6.87 4.92
N GLU A 116 -19.62 6.99 3.96
CA GLU A 116 -19.43 7.75 2.72
C GLU A 116 -19.27 9.25 3.00
N ASN A 117 -20.13 9.84 3.83
CA ASN A 117 -20.00 11.25 4.23
C ASN A 117 -18.67 11.51 4.94
N ASN A 118 -18.25 10.64 5.85
CA ASN A 118 -16.97 10.81 6.54
C ASN A 118 -15.76 10.74 5.59
N ALA A 119 -15.78 9.82 4.61
CA ALA A 119 -14.71 9.73 3.63
C ALA A 119 -14.67 10.95 2.69
N LEU A 120 -15.84 11.42 2.26
CA LEU A 120 -15.97 12.63 1.43
C LEU A 120 -15.49 13.88 2.19
N ASP A 121 -15.94 14.06 3.42
CA ASP A 121 -15.57 15.19 4.28
C ASP A 121 -14.05 15.22 4.54
N LEU A 122 -13.42 14.06 4.79
CA LEU A 122 -11.97 13.99 4.98
C LEU A 122 -11.21 14.34 3.69
N CYS A 123 -11.67 13.86 2.54
CA CYS A 123 -11.09 14.25 1.25
C CYS A 123 -11.19 15.76 1.03
N ASN A 124 -12.36 16.36 1.29
CA ASN A 124 -12.56 17.79 1.13
C ASN A 124 -11.68 18.59 2.10
N LEU A 125 -11.60 18.18 3.37
CA LEU A 125 -10.70 18.79 4.36
C LEU A 125 -9.24 18.79 3.87
N ILE A 126 -8.78 17.68 3.28
CA ILE A 126 -7.43 17.58 2.73
C ILE A 126 -7.26 18.51 1.52
N LYS A 127 -8.23 18.54 0.60
CA LYS A 127 -8.19 19.43 -0.58
C LYS A 127 -8.19 20.91 -0.17
N ASP A 128 -8.99 21.29 0.81
CA ASP A 128 -9.09 22.69 1.26
C ASP A 128 -7.82 23.19 1.97
N ASN A 129 -7.00 22.26 2.49
CA ASN A 129 -5.77 22.57 3.22
C ASN A 129 -4.48 22.22 2.46
N SER A 130 -4.58 21.91 1.16
CA SER A 130 -3.42 21.62 0.32
C SER A 130 -3.65 22.12 -1.11
N THR A 131 -2.60 22.15 -1.93
CA THR A 131 -2.77 22.52 -3.35
C THR A 131 -3.05 21.30 -4.22
N ILE A 132 -3.49 20.18 -3.64
CA ILE A 132 -3.79 18.97 -4.40
C ILE A 132 -5.18 19.13 -5.03
N SER A 133 -5.21 19.22 -6.35
CA SER A 133 -6.45 19.32 -7.14
C SER A 133 -7.16 17.95 -7.20
N ASP A 134 -7.62 17.53 -8.37
CA ASP A 134 -8.31 16.25 -8.61
C ASP A 134 -7.34 15.05 -8.62
N SER A 135 -6.35 15.09 -7.74
CA SER A 135 -5.31 14.07 -7.56
C SER A 135 -5.50 13.28 -6.26
N ILE A 136 -6.70 13.28 -5.69
CA ILE A 136 -7.09 12.49 -4.53
C ILE A 136 -8.21 11.51 -4.91
N GLY A 137 -8.32 10.40 -4.18
CA GLY A 137 -9.41 9.44 -4.34
C GLY A 137 -9.68 8.65 -3.06
N ILE A 138 -10.83 7.99 -3.01
CA ILE A 138 -11.26 7.11 -1.90
C ILE A 138 -11.16 5.66 -2.38
N THR A 139 -10.41 4.81 -1.67
CA THR A 139 -10.24 3.39 -1.98
C THR A 139 -10.84 2.51 -0.87
N GLY A 140 -10.53 1.22 -0.89
CA GLY A 140 -10.92 0.28 0.15
C GLY A 140 -12.32 -0.30 -0.07
N SER A 141 -12.91 -0.79 1.02
CA SER A 141 -14.18 -1.52 0.96
C SER A 141 -15.38 -0.67 0.54
N GLN A 142 -15.33 0.64 0.77
CA GLN A 142 -16.43 1.54 0.40
C GLN A 142 -16.61 1.59 -1.13
N MET A 143 -15.49 1.63 -1.86
CA MET A 143 -15.48 1.69 -3.32
C MET A 143 -16.17 0.50 -3.99
N VAL A 144 -16.21 -0.64 -3.32
CA VAL A 144 -16.86 -1.87 -3.79
C VAL A 144 -18.15 -2.19 -3.02
N ALA A 145 -18.71 -1.23 -2.28
CA ALA A 145 -19.94 -1.38 -1.48
C ALA A 145 -19.91 -2.59 -0.53
N LEU A 146 -18.75 -2.85 0.08
CA LEU A 146 -18.53 -3.92 1.05
C LEU A 146 -17.93 -3.37 2.35
N ASN A 147 -18.07 -2.07 2.65
CA ASN A 147 -17.66 -1.51 3.94
C ASN A 147 -18.61 -1.95 5.06
N LYS A 148 -18.09 -1.93 6.28
CA LYS A 148 -18.85 -2.02 7.54
C LYS A 148 -18.73 -0.68 8.28
N GLU A 149 -19.52 -0.47 9.32
CA GLU A 149 -19.47 0.75 10.14
C GLU A 149 -18.10 1.01 10.76
N ASP A 150 -17.37 -0.06 11.08
CA ASP A 150 -16.03 -0.04 11.66
C ASP A 150 -14.89 0.04 10.61
N SER A 151 -15.21 0.27 9.33
CA SER A 151 -14.21 0.29 8.27
C SER A 151 -13.45 1.62 8.22
N ASP A 152 -12.13 1.50 8.11
CA ASP A 152 -11.21 2.63 7.92
C ASP A 152 -11.56 3.45 6.67
N ILE A 153 -11.15 4.72 6.69
CA ILE A 153 -11.16 5.61 5.52
C ILE A 153 -9.81 5.46 4.81
N ASP A 154 -9.80 4.72 3.71
CA ASP A 154 -8.60 4.57 2.87
C ASP A 154 -8.62 5.62 1.75
N LEU A 155 -7.61 6.50 1.73
CA LEU A 155 -7.42 7.54 0.72
C LEU A 155 -6.18 7.25 -0.13
N ILE A 156 -6.17 7.83 -1.32
CA ILE A 156 -5.02 7.78 -2.23
C ILE A 156 -4.76 9.18 -2.80
N VAL A 157 -3.49 9.54 -2.92
CA VAL A 157 -3.01 10.76 -3.56
C VAL A 157 -2.10 10.39 -4.71
N TYR A 158 -2.44 10.86 -5.90
CA TYR A 158 -1.75 10.60 -7.14
C TYR A 158 -0.79 11.72 -7.51
N GLY A 159 0.35 11.34 -8.02
CA GLY A 159 1.35 12.25 -8.57
C GLY A 159 2.40 12.62 -7.53
N THR A 160 3.65 12.61 -7.96
CA THR A 160 4.82 12.82 -7.10
C THR A 160 4.80 14.20 -6.47
N GLN A 161 4.56 15.25 -7.27
CA GLN A 161 4.56 16.62 -6.77
C GLN A 161 3.37 16.89 -5.84
N ASN A 162 2.18 16.37 -6.16
CA ASN A 162 1.00 16.48 -5.29
C ASN A 162 1.23 15.78 -3.95
N SER A 163 1.85 14.60 -3.98
CA SER A 163 2.15 13.82 -2.78
C SER A 163 3.14 14.57 -1.86
N LYS A 164 4.21 15.13 -2.43
CA LYS A 164 5.18 15.95 -1.70
C LYS A 164 4.53 17.21 -1.13
N ASN A 165 3.72 17.90 -1.93
CA ASN A 165 3.00 19.08 -1.46
C ASN A 165 2.06 18.76 -0.29
N LEU A 166 1.27 17.69 -0.37
CA LEU A 166 0.43 17.31 0.77
C LEU A 166 1.27 16.98 2.00
N GLN A 167 2.39 16.26 1.84
CA GLN A 167 3.28 15.94 2.97
C GLN A 167 3.87 17.19 3.65
N GLU A 168 4.15 18.25 2.90
CA GLU A 168 4.61 19.53 3.45
C GLU A 168 3.52 20.27 4.26
N HIS A 169 2.23 20.03 3.97
CA HIS A 169 1.12 20.82 4.53
C HIS A 169 0.19 20.03 5.47
N ILE A 170 0.23 18.70 5.45
CA ILE A 170 -0.70 17.84 6.23
C ILE A 170 -0.57 18.06 7.74
N GLU A 171 0.57 18.53 8.25
CA GLU A 171 0.71 18.91 9.66
C GLU A 171 -0.21 20.05 10.06
N ASN A 172 -0.58 20.93 9.14
CA ASN A 172 -1.54 22.01 9.37
C ASN A 172 -2.93 21.44 9.64
N ILE A 173 -3.31 20.35 8.99
CA ILE A 173 -4.59 19.67 9.22
C ILE A 173 -4.64 19.16 10.66
N TYR A 174 -3.58 18.51 11.14
CA TYR A 174 -3.51 18.03 12.52
C TYR A 174 -3.43 19.14 13.58
N SER A 175 -2.99 20.34 13.18
CA SER A 175 -2.79 21.47 14.09
C SER A 175 -3.97 22.45 14.11
N SER A 176 -4.89 22.33 13.16
CA SER A 176 -6.07 23.18 13.02
C SER A 176 -7.25 22.66 13.82
N SER A 177 -8.20 23.54 14.13
CA SER A 177 -9.45 23.18 14.80
C SER A 177 -10.38 22.44 13.83
N ASN A 178 -10.24 21.11 13.74
CA ASN A 178 -11.08 20.20 12.98
C ASN A 178 -11.11 18.80 13.64
N ASP A 179 -11.82 17.85 13.02
CA ASP A 179 -12.00 16.50 13.57
C ASP A 179 -10.85 15.51 13.27
N CYS A 180 -9.78 15.96 12.61
CA CYS A 180 -8.61 15.15 12.26
C CYS A 180 -7.55 15.25 13.36
N ARG A 181 -7.06 14.09 13.82
CA ARG A 181 -6.01 14.03 14.84
C ARG A 181 -5.04 12.89 14.63
N ARG A 182 -3.86 13.03 15.21
CA ARG A 182 -2.91 11.91 15.38
C ARG A 182 -3.45 10.90 16.38
N TYR A 183 -2.84 9.72 16.38
CA TYR A 183 -3.12 8.69 17.38
C TYR A 183 -2.67 9.09 18.78
N SER A 184 -3.45 8.66 19.77
CA SER A 184 -3.11 8.69 21.18
C SER A 184 -2.11 7.58 21.54
N LEU A 185 -1.53 7.65 22.74
CA LEU A 185 -0.57 6.64 23.19
C LEU A 185 -1.20 5.24 23.31
N SER A 186 -2.47 5.13 23.71
CA SER A 186 -3.17 3.84 23.79
C SER A 186 -3.40 3.24 22.40
N GLU A 187 -3.76 4.05 21.41
CA GLU A 187 -3.90 3.62 20.02
C GLU A 187 -2.55 3.16 19.44
N TYR A 188 -1.44 3.88 19.72
CA TYR A 188 -0.10 3.41 19.35
C TYR A 188 0.29 2.09 20.03
N LYS A 189 -0.11 1.85 21.28
CA LYS A 189 0.11 0.55 21.94
C LYS A 189 -0.67 -0.58 21.26
N SER A 190 -1.91 -0.31 20.82
CA SER A 190 -2.68 -1.28 20.03
C SER A 190 -2.02 -1.56 18.68
N HIS A 191 -1.54 -0.52 17.98
CA HIS A 191 -0.79 -0.69 16.74
C HIS A 191 0.50 -1.47 16.94
N TYR A 192 1.23 -1.25 18.03
CA TYR A 192 2.44 -2.01 18.33
C TYR A 192 2.15 -3.51 18.42
N LYS A 193 1.11 -3.92 19.16
CA LYS A 193 0.71 -5.33 19.28
C LYS A 193 0.40 -5.96 17.92
N PHE A 194 -0.32 -5.26 17.05
CA PHE A 194 -0.69 -5.77 15.73
C PHE A 194 0.45 -5.74 14.71
N ARG A 195 1.26 -4.67 14.72
CA ARG A 195 2.25 -4.40 13.68
C ARG A 195 3.61 -5.01 14.01
N ALA A 196 4.05 -4.94 15.26
CA ALA A 196 5.39 -5.35 15.70
C ALA A 196 5.36 -6.41 16.81
N GLY A 197 4.19 -6.91 17.20
CA GLY A 197 4.05 -7.99 18.16
C GLY A 197 4.88 -9.21 17.73
N GLY A 198 5.77 -9.67 18.62
CA GLY A 198 6.63 -10.82 18.37
C GLY A 198 7.85 -10.56 17.45
N SER A 199 8.06 -9.34 16.95
CA SER A 199 9.20 -9.04 16.08
C SER A 199 10.51 -8.71 16.80
N GLY A 200 10.49 -8.65 18.14
CA GLY A 200 11.64 -8.24 18.97
C GLY A 200 11.92 -6.73 18.95
N VAL A 201 11.14 -5.93 18.21
CA VAL A 201 11.24 -4.47 18.21
C VAL A 201 10.68 -3.92 19.52
N ARG A 202 11.44 -3.06 20.20
CA ARG A 202 10.97 -2.41 21.43
C ARG A 202 9.84 -1.42 21.15
N PHE A 203 8.95 -1.23 22.11
CA PHE A 203 7.86 -0.26 21.96
C PHE A 203 8.38 1.16 21.74
N GLU A 204 9.47 1.56 22.39
CA GLU A 204 10.05 2.89 22.24
C GLU A 204 10.54 3.14 20.79
N ASP A 205 11.19 2.15 20.20
CA ASP A 205 11.70 2.22 18.81
C ASP A 205 10.54 2.26 17.81
N PHE A 206 9.53 1.40 18.03
CA PHE A 206 8.29 1.44 17.25
C PHE A 206 7.64 2.82 17.32
N LEU A 207 7.45 3.35 18.53
CA LEU A 207 6.76 4.61 18.78
C LEU A 207 7.48 5.80 18.13
N LYS A 208 8.83 5.80 18.15
CA LYS A 208 9.65 6.82 17.47
C LYS A 208 9.32 6.88 15.97
N SER A 209 9.23 5.72 15.32
CA SER A 209 8.89 5.64 13.89
C SER A 209 7.41 5.89 13.61
N GLU A 210 6.53 5.52 14.52
CA GLU A 210 5.08 5.54 14.30
C GLU A 210 4.48 6.93 14.52
N LYS A 211 5.01 7.71 15.48
CA LYS A 211 4.54 9.07 15.80
C LYS A 211 4.77 10.09 14.70
N ARG A 212 5.83 9.89 13.90
CA ARG A 212 6.20 10.80 12.81
C ARG A 212 5.36 10.61 11.55
N LYS A 213 4.69 9.46 11.39
CA LYS A 213 3.90 9.15 10.19
C LYS A 213 2.74 10.12 10.08
N LEU A 214 2.67 10.82 8.94
CA LEU A 214 1.63 11.80 8.66
C LEU A 214 0.46 11.21 7.87
N HIS A 215 0.69 10.09 7.20
CA HIS A 215 -0.29 9.43 6.34
C HIS A 215 -1.37 8.63 7.08
N GLN A 216 -1.48 8.73 8.40
CA GLN A 216 -2.45 7.94 9.17
C GLN A 216 -2.87 8.68 10.45
N GLY A 217 -4.11 8.47 10.87
CA GLY A 217 -4.66 9.10 12.06
C GLY A 217 -6.12 8.74 12.29
N LYS A 218 -6.83 9.63 12.99
CA LYS A 218 -8.27 9.51 13.24
C LYS A 218 -9.00 10.73 12.67
N PHE A 219 -10.12 10.49 11.99
CA PHE A 219 -11.07 11.52 11.61
C PHE A 219 -12.44 11.16 12.19
N ARG A 220 -12.99 12.01 13.07
CA ARG A 220 -14.23 11.71 13.83
C ARG A 220 -14.20 10.35 14.55
N GLY A 221 -13.03 9.96 15.04
CA GLY A 221 -12.83 8.67 15.73
C GLY A 221 -12.61 7.45 14.82
N ILE A 222 -12.71 7.59 13.50
CA ILE A 222 -12.49 6.53 12.51
C ILE A 222 -11.04 6.55 12.04
N ASP A 223 -10.41 5.36 11.91
CA ASP A 223 -9.05 5.26 11.34
C ASP A 223 -9.03 5.74 9.89
N PHE A 224 -8.00 6.48 9.52
CA PHE A 224 -7.72 6.76 8.11
C PHE A 224 -6.28 6.45 7.73
N PHE A 225 -6.09 6.15 6.45
CA PHE A 225 -4.78 5.93 5.85
C PHE A 225 -4.72 6.62 4.49
N ILE A 226 -3.64 7.37 4.22
CA ILE A 226 -3.38 8.04 2.94
C ILE A 226 -2.26 7.31 2.23
N ARG A 227 -2.50 6.87 1.00
CA ARG A 227 -1.48 6.26 0.15
C ARG A 227 -0.98 7.27 -0.87
N TYR A 228 0.33 7.49 -0.93
CA TYR A 228 0.95 8.34 -1.95
C TYR A 228 1.48 7.52 -3.11
N ILE A 229 1.12 7.89 -4.34
CA ILE A 229 1.52 7.21 -5.57
C ILE A 229 2.31 8.16 -6.46
N LYS A 230 3.46 7.68 -6.95
CA LYS A 230 4.29 8.42 -7.91
C LYS A 230 3.56 8.65 -9.23
N SER A 231 3.88 9.75 -9.90
CA SER A 231 3.43 9.97 -11.28
C SER A 231 4.05 8.93 -12.22
N PRO A 232 3.38 8.52 -13.31
CA PRO A 232 3.95 7.61 -14.31
C PRO A 232 5.31 8.07 -14.85
N GLU A 233 5.47 9.38 -15.07
CA GLU A 233 6.69 10.02 -15.57
C GLU A 233 7.89 9.93 -14.60
N ASP A 234 7.63 9.70 -13.32
CA ASP A 234 8.67 9.54 -12.28
C ASP A 234 9.02 8.07 -12.04
N LEU A 235 8.49 7.14 -12.85
CA LEU A 235 8.90 5.75 -12.86
C LEU A 235 10.08 5.55 -13.82
N GLU A 236 11.10 4.82 -13.36
CA GLU A 236 12.34 4.62 -14.12
C GLU A 236 12.15 3.76 -15.39
N GLY A 237 11.16 2.88 -15.39
CA GLY A 237 10.82 1.99 -16.50
C GLY A 237 9.51 1.22 -16.31
N GLY A 238 9.19 0.39 -17.29
CA GLY A 238 8.05 -0.52 -17.28
C GLY A 238 8.34 -1.86 -16.60
N TYR A 239 7.32 -2.72 -16.51
CA TYR A 239 7.42 -4.01 -15.81
C TYR A 239 8.55 -4.93 -16.32
N TYR A 240 8.79 -4.94 -17.64
CA TYR A 240 9.77 -5.83 -18.28
C TYR A 240 11.18 -5.24 -18.37
N ASP A 241 11.36 -3.97 -17.97
CA ASP A 241 12.67 -3.35 -17.87
C ASP A 241 13.41 -3.82 -16.61
N PHE A 242 12.69 -4.41 -15.64
CA PHE A 242 13.26 -4.93 -14.41
C PHE A 242 13.22 -6.46 -14.37
N GLU A 243 14.31 -7.05 -13.88
CA GLU A 243 14.40 -8.44 -13.47
C GLU A 243 14.96 -8.49 -12.04
N PHE A 244 14.19 -9.07 -11.13
CA PHE A 244 14.54 -9.28 -9.74
C PHE A 244 14.84 -10.76 -9.53
N ARG A 245 15.91 -11.09 -8.83
CA ARG A 245 16.26 -12.46 -8.43
C ARG A 245 16.39 -12.54 -6.93
N ASN A 246 15.62 -13.42 -6.30
CA ASN A 246 15.70 -13.67 -4.87
C ASN A 246 16.98 -14.44 -4.56
N ILE A 247 17.87 -13.82 -3.78
CA ILE A 247 19.15 -14.43 -3.37
C ILE A 247 19.16 -14.85 -1.90
N GLY A 248 18.02 -14.81 -1.22
CA GLY A 248 17.87 -15.33 0.15
C GLY A 248 17.57 -14.23 1.17
N LYS A 249 17.47 -14.63 2.45
CA LYS A 249 17.16 -13.71 3.55
C LYS A 249 18.41 -13.22 4.25
N ILE A 250 18.40 -11.94 4.61
CA ILE A 250 19.49 -11.29 5.34
C ILE A 250 18.96 -10.43 6.49
N LYS A 251 19.83 -10.15 7.45
CA LYS A 251 19.68 -9.09 8.44
C LYS A 251 20.92 -8.20 8.38
N LEU A 252 20.72 -6.88 8.34
CA LEU A 252 21.83 -5.93 8.27
C LEU A 252 21.55 -4.68 9.09
N LYS A 253 22.62 -3.98 9.44
CA LYS A 253 22.62 -2.63 9.99
C LYS A 253 23.10 -1.68 8.89
N ALA A 254 22.35 -0.61 8.65
CA ALA A 254 22.68 0.38 7.62
C ALA A 254 22.34 1.80 8.07
N ARG A 255 22.93 2.78 7.39
CA ARG A 255 22.56 4.19 7.47
C ARG A 255 21.65 4.53 6.28
N ILE A 256 20.58 5.28 6.53
CA ILE A 256 19.77 5.83 5.45
C ILE A 256 20.52 7.02 4.83
N ILE A 257 20.84 6.94 3.54
CA ILE A 257 21.49 8.05 2.79
C ILE A 257 20.47 8.82 1.94
N ASN A 258 19.35 8.19 1.57
CA ASN A 258 18.26 8.83 0.83
C ASN A 258 16.89 8.31 1.33
N ALA A 259 15.97 9.23 1.63
CA ALA A 259 14.59 8.94 2.05
C ALA A 259 13.53 9.67 1.21
N ASP A 260 13.88 10.18 0.02
CA ASP A 260 12.99 10.97 -0.84
C ASP A 260 11.77 10.17 -1.32
N ASN A 261 11.94 8.85 -1.42
CA ASN A 261 10.89 7.91 -1.80
C ASN A 261 10.12 7.32 -0.61
N SER A 262 10.40 7.76 0.62
CA SER A 262 9.88 7.13 1.85
C SER A 262 8.37 7.25 2.03
N ILE A 263 7.71 8.24 1.43
CA ILE A 263 6.27 8.47 1.55
C ILE A 263 5.43 7.60 0.60
N PHE A 264 6.03 7.14 -0.51
CA PHE A 264 5.28 6.52 -1.60
C PHE A 264 4.97 5.05 -1.32
N THR A 265 3.99 4.49 -2.04
CA THR A 265 3.81 3.04 -2.15
C THR A 265 4.05 2.60 -3.60
N PRO A 266 5.03 1.70 -3.87
CA PRO A 266 6.04 1.21 -2.92
C PRO A 266 6.96 2.33 -2.41
N CYS A 267 7.46 2.20 -1.18
CA CYS A 267 8.47 3.10 -0.62
C CYS A 267 9.87 2.53 -0.86
N SER A 268 10.86 3.41 -1.01
CA SER A 268 12.26 3.01 -1.02
C SER A 268 13.15 3.93 -0.19
N TYR A 269 14.28 3.36 0.25
CA TYR A 269 15.32 4.05 1.01
C TYR A 269 16.68 3.67 0.45
N GLY A 270 17.45 4.66 0.02
CA GLY A 270 18.86 4.47 -0.30
C GLY A 270 19.64 4.26 1.00
N ILE A 271 20.53 3.28 1.01
CA ILE A 271 21.30 2.89 2.20
C ILE A 271 22.80 2.80 1.94
N ASP A 272 23.54 3.00 3.01
CA ASP A 272 24.95 2.63 3.12
C ASP A 272 25.06 1.53 4.19
N THR A 273 25.58 0.36 3.79
CA THR A 273 25.60 -0.84 4.62
C THR A 273 26.75 -0.75 5.63
N ILE A 274 26.42 -0.81 6.93
CA ILE A 274 27.41 -0.72 8.01
C ILE A 274 27.91 -2.10 8.41
N LYS A 275 26.99 -3.07 8.54
CA LYS A 275 27.32 -4.40 9.05
C LYS A 275 26.28 -5.43 8.66
N LEU A 276 26.75 -6.59 8.17
CA LEU A 276 25.92 -7.79 8.07
C LEU A 276 25.73 -8.42 9.46
N ILE A 277 24.47 -8.71 9.82
CA ILE A 277 24.12 -9.34 11.10
C ILE A 277 23.95 -10.85 10.91
N SER A 278 23.24 -11.25 9.86
CA SER A 278 23.08 -12.66 9.49
C SER A 278 22.70 -12.77 8.02
N SER A 279 23.12 -13.83 7.35
CA SER A 279 22.75 -14.11 5.96
C SER A 279 22.54 -15.60 5.72
N GLN A 280 21.65 -15.94 4.79
CA GLN A 280 21.55 -17.28 4.23
C GLN A 280 22.55 -17.54 3.09
N LEU A 281 23.23 -16.51 2.61
CA LEU A 281 24.25 -16.58 1.58
C LEU A 281 25.63 -16.81 2.19
N LYS A 282 26.46 -17.59 1.50
CA LYS A 282 27.90 -17.69 1.78
C LYS A 282 28.60 -16.46 1.19
N ASP A 283 29.60 -15.94 1.90
CA ASP A 283 30.55 -14.92 1.42
C ASP A 283 29.95 -13.55 1.04
N LEU A 284 28.76 -13.21 1.53
CA LEU A 284 28.11 -11.91 1.28
C LEU A 284 28.90 -10.71 1.85
N ASP A 285 29.80 -10.95 2.81
CA ASP A 285 30.59 -9.89 3.46
C ASP A 285 31.44 -9.08 2.47
N ASN A 286 31.87 -9.70 1.36
CA ASN A 286 32.65 -9.02 0.32
C ASN A 286 31.80 -8.20 -0.67
N GLU A 287 30.47 -8.32 -0.62
CA GLU A 287 29.54 -7.67 -1.55
C GLU A 287 28.58 -6.70 -0.85
N LEU A 288 28.83 -6.36 0.42
CA LEU A 288 27.94 -5.50 1.21
C LEU A 288 27.75 -4.10 0.60
N GLU A 289 28.79 -3.57 -0.04
CA GLU A 289 28.76 -2.28 -0.73
C GLU A 289 27.80 -2.27 -1.94
N GLN A 290 27.44 -3.45 -2.47
CA GLN A 290 26.47 -3.56 -3.57
C GLN A 290 25.02 -3.49 -3.08
N ILE A 291 24.78 -3.63 -1.77
CA ILE A 291 23.44 -3.55 -1.18
C ILE A 291 23.11 -2.08 -0.92
N SER A 292 22.32 -1.48 -1.80
CA SER A 292 22.13 -0.03 -1.87
C SER A 292 20.71 0.47 -1.59
N GLU A 293 19.69 -0.39 -1.61
CA GLU A 293 18.30 0.03 -1.45
C GLU A 293 17.47 -0.94 -0.58
N ILE A 294 16.59 -0.37 0.25
CA ILE A 294 15.45 -1.07 0.86
C ILE A 294 14.19 -0.72 0.09
N ASN A 295 13.38 -1.71 -0.29
CA ASN A 295 12.09 -1.50 -0.95
C ASN A 295 10.93 -2.18 -0.19
N SER A 296 9.75 -1.55 -0.16
CA SER A 296 8.55 -2.15 0.42
C SER A 296 7.26 -1.73 -0.28
N TYR A 297 6.42 -2.72 -0.56
CA TYR A 297 5.04 -2.53 -1.07
C TYR A 297 4.00 -2.34 0.05
N ARG A 298 4.41 -2.37 1.32
CA ARG A 298 3.48 -2.19 2.45
C ARG A 298 3.58 -0.76 2.98
N GLY A 299 2.47 -0.03 2.92
CA GLY A 299 2.37 1.35 3.38
C GLY A 299 2.79 1.57 4.84
N ARG A 300 2.74 0.54 5.69
CA ARG A 300 3.25 0.61 7.07
C ARG A 300 4.76 0.85 7.19
N PHE A 301 5.53 0.68 6.11
CA PHE A 301 6.96 1.02 6.07
C PHE A 301 7.22 2.37 5.39
N CYS A 302 6.17 3.11 5.00
CA CYS A 302 6.31 4.50 4.60
C CYS A 302 6.68 5.36 5.81
N GLU A 303 7.51 6.39 5.60
CA GLU A 303 8.01 7.33 6.62
C GLU A 303 8.69 6.62 7.84
N HIS A 304 9.17 5.40 7.62
CA HIS A 304 9.66 4.54 8.68
C HIS A 304 11.08 4.87 9.12
N ALA A 305 11.86 5.58 8.29
CA ALA A 305 13.20 6.08 8.62
C ALA A 305 13.44 7.44 7.94
N LYS A 306 14.35 8.25 8.49
CA LYS A 306 14.81 9.51 7.90
C LYS A 306 16.27 9.39 7.44
N LYS A 307 16.70 10.29 6.56
CA LYS A 307 18.12 10.46 6.22
C LYS A 307 18.96 10.55 7.49
N ASP A 308 20.13 9.93 7.45
CA ASP A 308 21.12 9.80 8.52
C ASP A 308 20.72 8.90 9.71
N GLU A 309 19.49 8.37 9.77
CA GLU A 309 19.12 7.39 10.78
C GLU A 309 19.82 6.04 10.52
N ILE A 310 20.20 5.37 11.60
CA ILE A 310 20.67 3.99 11.58
C ILE A 310 19.48 3.05 11.75
N VAL A 311 19.38 2.07 10.86
CA VAL A 311 18.29 1.10 10.84
C VAL A 311 18.82 -0.33 10.93
N TYR A 312 17.98 -1.20 11.48
CA TYR A 312 18.16 -2.65 11.48
C TYR A 312 17.09 -3.24 10.56
N ILE A 313 17.53 -3.97 9.54
CA ILE A 313 16.66 -4.47 8.47
C ILE A 313 16.71 -5.98 8.48
N GLU A 314 15.56 -6.61 8.29
CA GLU A 314 15.42 -8.03 8.02
C GLU A 314 14.50 -8.20 6.82
N GLY A 315 14.93 -8.96 5.82
CA GLY A 315 14.16 -9.11 4.61
C GLY A 315 14.74 -10.08 3.60
N LYS A 316 14.05 -10.18 2.46
CA LYS A 316 14.53 -10.85 1.25
C LYS A 316 15.54 -9.91 0.57
N LEU A 317 16.74 -10.40 0.27
CA LEU A 317 17.70 -9.72 -0.58
C LEU A 317 17.41 -10.10 -2.04
N GLU A 318 17.37 -9.10 -2.91
CA GLU A 318 17.11 -9.29 -4.34
C GLU A 318 18.22 -8.65 -5.16
N LYS A 319 18.74 -9.40 -6.13
CA LYS A 319 19.56 -8.81 -7.20
C LYS A 319 18.63 -8.17 -8.22
N VAL A 320 18.86 -6.89 -8.51
CA VAL A 320 18.06 -6.13 -9.48
C VAL A 320 18.88 -5.93 -10.75
N ILE A 321 18.30 -6.30 -11.89
CA ILE A 321 18.85 -6.05 -13.22
C ILE A 321 17.89 -5.12 -13.94
N PHE A 322 18.38 -3.94 -14.30
CA PHE A 322 17.62 -2.95 -15.06
C PHE A 322 18.10 -2.96 -16.51
N LYS A 323 17.21 -3.30 -17.44
CA LYS A 323 17.46 -3.41 -18.87
C LYS A 323 16.88 -2.19 -19.57
N LYS A 324 17.51 -1.02 -19.39
CA LYS A 324 17.21 0.14 -20.23
C LYS A 324 18.35 0.32 -21.24
N LYS A 325 18.02 0.19 -22.52
CA LYS A 325 18.85 0.68 -23.62
C LYS A 325 18.65 2.19 -23.76
#